data_AF-A0A2H1GKJ3-F1
#
_entry.id   AF-A0A2H1GKJ3-F1
#
_cell.length_a   1.000
_cell.length_b   1.000
_cell.length_c   1.000
_cell.angle_alpha   90.00
_cell.angle_beta   90.00
_cell.angle_gamma   90.00
#
_symmetry.space_group_name_H-M   'P 1'
#
loop_
_entity.id
_entity.type
_entity.pdbx_description
1 polymer ?
#
loop_
_entity_poly.entity_id
_entity_poly.type
_entity_poly.pdbx_seq_one_letter_code
_entity_poly.pdbx_strand_id
1 'polypeptide(L)'
;MPPIVHVMRHGQGFHSPDVSGEDGINIRDAELTDKGKEQCQLSFAPCIERGLKIHAQPYAEEVSTNPSDTGSEASVLKEIFGPDLVDFDLLKLEWWKHEGEYATDAKAVNERARKLRKWIKGREEKEVVLVAHGFFNHYLTGEVDDEGQQTTPWWNEAELRTYTFKEEDDEQSMLHETEESLAGRKKENR
;
A
#
# COMPACT_ATOMS: atom_id res chain seq x y z
N MET A 1 20.99 0.54 -9.72
CA MET A 1 20.66 -0.19 -8.48
C MET A 1 19.17 -0.06 -8.29
N PRO A 2 18.47 -1.10 -7.82
CA PRO A 2 17.06 -0.99 -7.44
C PRO A 2 16.84 0.11 -6.39
N PRO A 3 15.65 0.76 -6.34
CA PRO A 3 15.34 1.75 -5.33
C PRO A 3 15.27 1.15 -3.93
N ILE A 4 15.50 2.00 -2.93
CA ILE A 4 15.02 1.77 -1.56
C ILE A 4 13.50 1.96 -1.56
N VAL A 5 12.78 1.07 -0.87
CA VAL A 5 11.31 1.10 -0.81
C VAL A 5 10.87 1.43 0.60
N HIS A 6 10.16 2.53 0.77
CA HIS A 6 9.49 2.87 2.02
C HIS A 6 8.02 2.48 1.90
N VAL A 7 7.58 1.51 2.70
CA VAL A 7 6.20 1.03 2.69
C VAL A 7 5.49 1.60 3.91
N MET A 8 4.36 2.24 3.67
CA MET A 8 3.53 2.83 4.71
C MET A 8 2.12 2.26 4.65
N ARG A 9 1.58 1.84 5.79
CA ARG A 9 0.13 1.68 5.92
C ARG A 9 -0.51 3.07 6.00
N HIS A 10 -1.63 3.31 5.33
CA HIS A 10 -2.35 4.58 5.46
C HIS A 10 -2.69 4.90 6.94
N GLY A 11 -2.94 6.19 7.22
CA GLY A 11 -3.43 6.65 8.52
C GLY A 11 -4.88 6.24 8.79
N GLN A 12 -5.43 6.63 9.93
CA GLN A 12 -6.80 6.32 10.30
C GLN A 12 -7.81 6.80 9.24
N GLY A 13 -8.65 5.88 8.77
CA GLY A 13 -9.76 6.18 7.86
C GLY A 13 -11.11 6.20 8.58
N PHE A 14 -12.12 6.76 7.93
CA PHE A 14 -13.49 6.61 8.42
C PHE A 14 -13.97 5.15 8.41
N HIS A 15 -13.36 4.27 7.63
CA HIS A 15 -13.63 2.83 7.68
C HIS A 15 -13.04 2.14 8.92
N SER A 16 -12.14 2.80 9.68
CA SER A 16 -11.50 2.17 10.84
C SER A 16 -12.55 1.75 11.89
N PRO A 17 -12.44 0.55 12.49
CA PRO A 17 -13.43 0.06 13.45
C PRO A 17 -13.63 0.95 14.68
N ASP A 18 -12.60 1.70 15.10
CA ASP A 18 -12.68 2.65 16.22
C ASP A 18 -13.41 3.95 15.87
N VAL A 19 -13.64 4.21 14.57
CA VAL A 19 -14.36 5.38 14.07
C VAL A 19 -15.81 5.04 13.73
N SER A 20 -16.01 3.98 12.92
CA SER A 20 -17.34 3.63 12.38
C SER A 20 -17.86 2.26 12.82
N GLY A 21 -17.18 1.58 13.76
CA GLY A 21 -17.60 0.27 14.23
C GLY A 21 -17.69 -0.75 13.09
N GLU A 22 -18.74 -1.58 13.13
CA GLU A 22 -19.01 -2.60 12.12
C GLU A 22 -19.43 -2.00 10.76
N ASP A 23 -19.93 -0.77 10.73
CA ASP A 23 -20.40 -0.12 9.50
C ASP A 23 -19.25 0.36 8.61
N GLY A 24 -18.04 0.50 9.19
CA GLY A 24 -16.85 0.98 8.48
C GLY A 24 -16.51 0.17 7.23
N ILE A 25 -16.78 -1.14 7.28
CA ILE A 25 -16.57 -2.09 6.16
C ILE A 25 -17.35 -1.71 4.89
N ASN A 26 -18.44 -0.95 5.03
CA ASN A 26 -19.32 -0.55 3.94
C ASN A 26 -18.95 0.81 3.31
N ILE A 27 -17.92 1.48 3.82
CA ILE A 27 -17.53 2.82 3.37
C ILE A 27 -16.52 2.71 2.22
N ARG A 28 -17.00 2.72 0.99
CA ARG A 28 -16.16 2.75 -0.21
C ARG A 28 -15.35 4.05 -0.32
N ASP A 29 -14.10 3.94 -0.77
CA ASP A 29 -13.16 5.07 -0.92
C ASP A 29 -13.10 5.94 0.34
N ALA A 30 -13.11 5.30 1.51
CA ALA A 30 -13.17 5.99 2.80
C ALA A 30 -12.03 7.01 2.95
N GLU A 31 -12.40 8.26 3.21
CA GLU A 31 -11.44 9.33 3.49
C GLU A 31 -10.68 9.09 4.80
N LEU A 32 -9.51 9.71 4.91
CA LEU A 32 -8.80 9.83 6.18
C LEU A 32 -9.57 10.75 7.14
N THR A 33 -9.60 10.37 8.42
CA THR A 33 -10.04 11.28 9.48
C THR A 33 -9.03 12.41 9.67
N ASP A 34 -9.36 13.44 10.46
CA ASP A 34 -8.40 14.50 10.79
C ASP A 34 -7.17 13.93 11.51
N LYS A 35 -7.37 12.97 12.42
CA LYS A 35 -6.28 12.19 13.03
C LYS A 35 -5.45 11.44 11.98
N GLY A 36 -6.09 10.81 11.00
CA GLY A 36 -5.40 10.14 9.90
C GLY A 36 -4.55 11.08 9.06
N LYS A 37 -5.07 12.29 8.76
CA LYS A 37 -4.33 13.33 8.05
C LYS A 37 -3.12 13.80 8.86
N GLU A 38 -3.27 14.03 10.16
CA GLU A 38 -2.17 14.38 11.07
C GLU A 38 -1.09 13.29 11.12
N GLN A 39 -1.49 12.02 11.23
CA GLN A 39 -0.59 10.86 11.21
C GLN A 39 0.25 10.82 9.92
N CYS A 40 -0.35 11.14 8.77
CA CYS A 40 0.33 11.10 7.47
C CYS A 40 1.14 12.37 7.18
N GLN A 41 0.75 13.53 7.72
CA GLN A 41 1.33 14.83 7.35
C GLN A 41 2.84 14.88 7.64
N LEU A 42 3.27 14.34 8.78
CA LEU A 42 4.70 14.35 9.15
C LEU A 42 5.55 13.49 8.21
N SER A 43 5.01 12.36 7.75
CA SER A 43 5.72 11.43 6.87
C SER A 43 5.80 11.92 5.42
N PHE A 44 4.76 12.60 4.92
CA PHE A 44 4.64 12.95 3.50
C PHE A 44 4.84 14.43 3.16
N ALA A 45 4.81 15.36 4.14
CA ALA A 45 5.02 16.78 3.84
C ALA A 45 6.29 17.04 3.00
N PRO A 46 7.46 16.43 3.30
CA PRO A 46 8.66 16.63 2.48
C PRO A 46 8.50 16.10 1.04
N CYS A 47 7.70 15.05 0.82
CA CYS A 47 7.44 14.50 -0.51
C CYS A 47 6.54 15.43 -1.34
N ILE A 48 5.51 15.99 -0.72
CA ILE A 48 4.58 16.93 -1.35
C ILE A 48 5.28 18.26 -1.67
N GLU A 49 6.07 18.80 -0.73
CA GLU A 49 6.83 20.04 -0.92
C GLU A 49 7.85 19.95 -2.06
N ARG A 50 8.41 18.76 -2.29
CA ARG A 50 9.31 18.47 -3.42
C ARG A 50 8.60 18.38 -4.77
N GLY A 51 7.26 18.40 -4.79
CA GLY A 51 6.46 18.26 -6.00
C GLY A 51 6.60 16.88 -6.64
N LEU A 52 6.77 15.83 -5.83
CA LEU A 52 6.85 14.46 -6.35
C LEU A 52 5.52 14.06 -6.98
N LYS A 53 5.59 13.40 -8.14
CA LYS A 53 4.43 12.88 -8.85
C LYS A 53 3.90 11.64 -8.12
N ILE A 54 2.61 11.61 -7.81
CA ILE A 54 1.95 10.46 -7.18
C ILE A 54 1.39 9.55 -8.29
N HIS A 55 1.66 8.25 -8.22
CA HIS A 55 1.08 7.27 -9.13
C HIS A 55 -0.01 6.47 -8.40
N ALA A 56 -1.24 6.47 -8.93
CA ALA A 56 -2.28 5.56 -8.48
C ALA A 56 -1.95 4.15 -8.98
N GLN A 57 -1.74 3.21 -8.05
CA GLN A 57 -1.22 1.87 -8.35
C GLN A 57 -2.23 0.79 -7.94
N PRO A 58 -2.96 0.17 -8.90
CA PRO A 58 -4.06 -0.74 -8.57
C PRO A 58 -3.56 -2.05 -7.95
N TYR A 59 -2.29 -2.42 -8.14
CA TYR A 59 -1.76 -3.61 -7.50
C TYR A 59 -1.66 -3.50 -5.97
N ALA A 60 -1.67 -2.27 -5.42
CA ALA A 60 -1.48 -1.99 -4.00
C ALA A 60 -2.79 -1.90 -3.17
N GLU A 61 -3.94 -2.15 -3.80
CA GLU A 61 -5.25 -2.17 -3.13
C GLU A 61 -5.30 -3.20 -1.99
N GLU A 62 -6.15 -2.99 -0.99
CA GLU A 62 -6.38 -3.95 0.09
C GLU A 62 -6.96 -5.29 -0.42
N VAL A 63 -6.96 -6.29 0.45
CA VAL A 63 -7.33 -7.67 0.12
C VAL A 63 -8.69 -8.05 0.72
N SER A 64 -9.77 -7.62 0.06
CA SER A 64 -11.10 -8.23 0.18
C SER A 64 -12.03 -7.65 -0.89
N THR A 65 -13.30 -8.09 -0.91
CA THR A 65 -14.36 -7.51 -1.76
C THR A 65 -15.25 -6.55 -0.97
N ASN A 66 -14.88 -6.22 0.27
CA ASN A 66 -15.61 -5.26 1.08
C ASN A 66 -15.53 -3.87 0.43
N PRO A 67 -16.60 -3.05 0.51
CA PRO A 67 -16.56 -1.69 0.00
C PRO A 67 -15.37 -0.88 0.53
N SER A 68 -15.00 -1.01 1.82
CA SER A 68 -13.83 -0.33 2.42
C SER A 68 -12.49 -0.65 1.76
N ASP A 69 -12.39 -1.83 1.15
CA ASP A 69 -11.17 -2.37 0.56
C ASP A 69 -11.22 -2.28 -0.97
N THR A 70 -12.28 -1.70 -1.53
CA THR A 70 -12.52 -1.63 -2.97
C THR A 70 -12.53 -0.17 -3.43
N GLY A 71 -11.55 0.22 -4.25
CA GLY A 71 -11.51 1.58 -4.77
C GLY A 71 -12.44 1.81 -5.96
N SER A 72 -12.83 3.05 -6.24
CA SER A 72 -13.64 3.39 -7.42
C SER A 72 -12.86 3.39 -8.75
N GLU A 73 -13.60 3.34 -9.86
CA GLU A 73 -13.01 3.47 -11.19
C GLU A 73 -12.25 4.80 -11.39
N ALA A 74 -11.31 4.82 -12.34
CA ALA A 74 -10.38 5.93 -12.54
C ALA A 74 -11.05 7.29 -12.80
N SER A 75 -12.21 7.31 -13.48
CA SER A 75 -13.03 8.52 -13.71
C SER A 75 -13.45 9.16 -12.38
N VAL A 76 -13.99 8.37 -11.47
CA VAL A 76 -14.44 8.83 -10.16
C VAL A 76 -13.26 9.33 -9.33
N LEU A 77 -12.14 8.59 -9.29
CA LEU A 77 -10.97 9.01 -8.51
C LEU A 77 -10.35 10.31 -9.06
N LYS A 78 -10.36 10.50 -10.39
CA LYS A 78 -9.91 11.76 -11.02
C LYS A 78 -10.77 12.95 -10.63
N GLU A 79 -12.08 12.77 -10.46
CA GLU A 79 -12.98 13.83 -9.99
C GLU A 79 -12.67 14.22 -8.53
N ILE A 80 -12.28 13.27 -7.69
CA ILE A 80 -11.96 13.51 -6.27
C ILE A 80 -10.61 14.21 -6.11
N PHE A 81 -9.55 13.69 -6.75
CA PHE A 81 -8.18 14.14 -6.48
C PHE A 81 -7.63 15.12 -7.51
N GLY A 82 -8.32 15.29 -8.65
CA GLY A 82 -7.84 16.11 -9.77
C GLY A 82 -6.63 15.50 -10.50
N PRO A 83 -6.26 16.06 -11.66
CA PRO A 83 -5.19 15.52 -12.50
C PRO A 83 -3.78 16.06 -12.16
N ASP A 84 -3.68 17.07 -11.30
CA ASP A 84 -2.44 17.84 -11.14
C ASP A 84 -1.40 17.11 -10.29
N LEU A 85 -1.85 16.36 -9.28
CA LEU A 85 -0.96 15.69 -8.31
C LEU A 85 -0.88 14.17 -8.51
N VAL A 86 -1.97 13.55 -8.97
CA VAL A 86 -2.10 12.09 -9.10
C VAL A 86 -2.19 11.67 -10.56
N ASP A 87 -1.33 10.74 -10.94
CA ASP A 87 -1.32 10.08 -12.24
C ASP A 87 -2.06 8.74 -12.15
N PHE A 88 -3.11 8.65 -12.96
CA PHE A 88 -4.03 7.52 -13.00
C PHE A 88 -3.79 6.61 -14.21
N ASP A 89 -2.71 6.80 -14.97
CA ASP A 89 -2.45 6.05 -16.21
C ASP A 89 -2.32 4.54 -16.00
N LEU A 90 -2.05 4.08 -14.77
CA LEU A 90 -1.96 2.65 -14.44
C LEU A 90 -3.34 2.01 -14.20
N LEU A 91 -4.41 2.78 -13.99
CA LEU A 91 -5.77 2.30 -13.76
C LEU A 91 -6.49 1.96 -15.08
N LYS A 92 -5.91 1.05 -15.87
CA LYS A 92 -6.41 0.71 -17.23
C LYS A 92 -7.42 -0.43 -17.27
N LEU A 93 -7.43 -1.26 -16.24
CA LEU A 93 -8.28 -2.46 -16.14
C LEU A 93 -9.35 -2.25 -15.08
N GLU A 94 -10.35 -3.12 -15.07
CA GLU A 94 -11.45 -3.08 -14.11
C GLU A 94 -11.05 -3.70 -12.76
N TRP A 95 -9.98 -3.17 -12.16
CA TRP A 95 -9.37 -3.70 -10.93
C TRP A 95 -10.37 -3.78 -9.76
N TRP A 96 -11.29 -2.81 -9.68
CA TRP A 96 -12.34 -2.73 -8.66
C TRP A 96 -13.43 -3.82 -8.76
N LYS A 97 -13.37 -4.70 -9.77
CA LYS A 97 -14.26 -5.86 -9.88
C LYS A 97 -13.70 -7.11 -9.19
N HIS A 98 -12.41 -7.10 -8.83
CA HIS A 98 -11.72 -8.22 -8.19
C HIS A 98 -11.81 -9.53 -8.97
N GLU A 99 -11.62 -9.45 -10.29
CA GLU A 99 -11.58 -10.61 -11.19
C GLU A 99 -10.17 -10.82 -11.76
N GLY A 100 -9.86 -12.06 -12.14
CA GLY A 100 -8.61 -12.41 -12.81
C GLY A 100 -7.38 -12.05 -11.98
N GLU A 101 -6.53 -11.15 -12.50
CA GLU A 101 -5.32 -10.74 -11.78
C GLU A 101 -5.59 -9.86 -10.55
N TYR A 102 -6.81 -9.33 -10.40
CA TYR A 102 -7.22 -8.53 -9.25
C TYR A 102 -8.06 -9.31 -8.24
N ALA A 103 -8.26 -10.62 -8.45
CA ALA A 103 -8.95 -11.47 -7.48
C ALA A 103 -8.29 -11.44 -6.10
N THR A 104 -9.08 -11.72 -5.08
CA THR A 104 -8.69 -11.63 -3.66
C THR A 104 -8.18 -12.96 -3.10
N ASP A 105 -8.06 -14.01 -3.92
CA ASP A 105 -7.46 -15.27 -3.49
C ASP A 105 -5.94 -15.14 -3.34
N ALA A 106 -5.36 -15.93 -2.44
CA ALA A 106 -3.95 -15.83 -2.08
C ALA A 106 -3.00 -15.93 -3.28
N LYS A 107 -3.34 -16.71 -4.32
CA LYS A 107 -2.52 -16.84 -5.52
C LYS A 107 -2.54 -15.55 -6.34
N ALA A 108 -3.72 -14.98 -6.59
CA ALA A 108 -3.86 -13.72 -7.31
C ALA A 108 -3.16 -12.57 -6.57
N VAL A 109 -3.32 -12.47 -5.25
CA VAL A 109 -2.71 -11.39 -4.44
C VAL A 109 -1.18 -11.52 -4.38
N ASN A 110 -0.64 -12.74 -4.23
CA ASN A 110 0.81 -12.96 -4.32
C ASN A 110 1.38 -12.54 -5.68
N GLU A 111 0.66 -12.82 -6.77
CA GLU A 111 1.05 -12.40 -8.11
C GLU A 111 0.96 -10.88 -8.28
N ARG A 112 -0.06 -10.21 -7.70
CA ARG A 112 -0.14 -8.73 -7.65
C ARG A 112 1.05 -8.14 -6.90
N ALA A 113 1.37 -8.66 -5.73
CA ALA A 113 2.52 -8.23 -4.94
C ALA A 113 3.83 -8.40 -5.73
N ARG A 114 4.00 -9.53 -6.43
CA ARG A 114 5.16 -9.78 -7.30
C ARG A 114 5.25 -8.77 -8.45
N LYS A 115 4.15 -8.49 -9.14
CA LYS A 115 4.08 -7.49 -10.23
C LYS A 115 4.41 -6.10 -9.71
N LEU A 116 3.87 -5.71 -8.56
CA LEU A 116 4.17 -4.44 -7.92
C LEU A 116 5.65 -4.32 -7.54
N ARG A 117 6.23 -5.33 -6.90
CA ARG A 117 7.67 -5.36 -6.59
C ARG A 117 8.53 -5.18 -7.84
N LYS A 118 8.23 -5.90 -8.93
CA LYS A 118 8.95 -5.74 -10.20
C LYS A 118 8.81 -4.35 -10.81
N TRP A 119 7.59 -3.79 -10.77
CA TRP A 119 7.35 -2.44 -11.26
C TRP A 119 8.17 -1.41 -10.46
N ILE A 120 8.19 -1.52 -9.14
CA ILE A 120 9.02 -0.67 -8.26
C ILE A 120 10.51 -0.89 -8.53
N LYS A 121 10.98 -2.14 -8.65
CA LYS A 121 12.39 -2.48 -8.92
C LYS A 121 12.91 -1.84 -10.22
N GLY A 122 12.05 -1.71 -11.23
CA GLY A 122 12.37 -1.13 -12.54
C GLY A 122 12.30 0.39 -12.62
N ARG A 123 11.97 1.08 -11.53
CA ARG A 123 11.94 2.55 -11.46
C ARG A 123 13.34 3.16 -11.54
N GLU A 124 13.42 4.37 -12.10
CA GLU A 124 14.67 5.13 -12.20
C GLU A 124 14.97 5.93 -10.92
N GLU A 125 13.94 6.15 -10.09
CA GLU A 125 14.05 6.78 -8.79
C GLU A 125 14.98 5.99 -7.86
N LYS A 126 15.68 6.70 -6.98
CA LYS A 126 16.55 6.07 -5.95
C LYS A 126 15.77 5.56 -4.75
N GLU A 127 14.65 6.21 -4.46
CA GLU A 127 13.76 5.93 -3.34
C GLU A 127 12.33 6.00 -3.86
N VAL A 128 11.50 5.04 -3.44
CA VAL A 128 10.07 5.00 -3.74
C VAL A 128 9.33 4.88 -2.42
N VAL A 129 8.31 5.71 -2.23
CA VAL A 129 7.36 5.54 -1.14
C VAL A 129 6.09 4.91 -1.68
N LEU A 130 5.69 3.79 -1.08
CA LEU A 130 4.44 3.09 -1.36
C LEU A 130 3.51 3.28 -0.17
N VAL A 131 2.34 3.88 -0.42
CA VAL A 131 1.24 3.94 0.54
C VAL A 131 0.24 2.87 0.16
N ALA A 132 -0.04 1.96 1.08
CA ALA A 132 -0.92 0.82 0.86
C ALA A 132 -1.67 0.47 2.16
N HIS A 133 -2.17 -0.75 2.25
CA HIS A 133 -3.03 -1.21 3.33
C HIS A 133 -2.39 -2.32 4.15
N GLY A 134 -2.97 -2.58 5.33
CA GLY A 134 -2.37 -3.44 6.33
C GLY A 134 -2.21 -4.88 5.84
N PHE A 135 -3.27 -5.48 5.30
CA PHE A 135 -3.23 -6.89 4.91
C PHE A 135 -2.42 -7.09 3.63
N PHE A 136 -2.64 -6.24 2.61
CA PHE A 136 -1.83 -6.24 1.39
C PHE A 136 -0.32 -6.10 1.66
N ASN A 137 0.08 -5.28 2.64
CA ASN A 137 1.49 -5.13 2.98
C ASN A 137 2.15 -6.45 3.40
N HIS A 138 1.42 -7.37 4.05
CA HIS A 138 1.96 -8.69 4.36
C HIS A 138 2.29 -9.50 3.09
N TYR A 139 1.46 -9.44 2.04
CA TYR A 139 1.77 -10.07 0.75
C TYR A 139 2.95 -9.40 0.06
N LEU A 140 3.02 -8.07 0.13
CA LEU A 140 4.12 -7.31 -0.45
C LEU A 140 5.47 -7.71 0.17
N THR A 141 5.52 -7.91 1.48
CA THR A 141 6.74 -8.20 2.24
C THR A 141 7.04 -9.69 2.38
N GLY A 142 6.12 -10.57 1.97
CA GLY A 142 6.26 -12.03 2.10
C GLY A 142 6.03 -12.51 3.54
N GLU A 143 5.21 -11.79 4.28
CA GLU A 143 4.78 -12.11 5.65
C GLU A 143 3.43 -12.85 5.62
N VAL A 144 3.22 -13.73 4.64
CA VAL A 144 2.08 -14.64 4.50
C VAL A 144 2.57 -16.07 4.26
N ASP A 145 1.77 -17.07 4.62
CA ASP A 145 2.01 -18.47 4.24
C ASP A 145 1.41 -18.82 2.87
N ASP A 146 1.49 -20.09 2.48
CA ASP A 146 1.03 -20.59 1.17
C ASP A 146 -0.50 -20.46 1.00
N GLU A 147 -1.24 -20.45 2.11
CA GLU A 147 -2.69 -20.21 2.16
C GLU A 147 -3.06 -18.72 2.19
N GLY A 148 -2.08 -17.82 2.31
CA GLY A 148 -2.27 -16.37 2.38
C GLY A 148 -2.59 -15.84 3.78
N GLN A 149 -2.43 -16.68 4.82
CA GLN A 149 -2.59 -16.25 6.20
C GLN A 149 -1.35 -15.47 6.63
N GLN A 150 -1.55 -14.30 7.26
CA GLN A 150 -0.43 -13.50 7.74
C GLN A 150 0.38 -14.24 8.81
N THR A 151 1.70 -14.06 8.79
CA THR A 151 2.66 -14.71 9.70
C THR A 151 3.27 -13.74 10.72
N THR A 152 2.99 -12.45 10.61
CA THR A 152 3.46 -11.39 11.53
C THR A 152 2.31 -10.52 12.05
N PRO A 153 2.51 -9.73 13.13
CA PRO A 153 1.48 -8.83 13.65
C PRO A 153 1.04 -7.78 12.63
N TRP A 154 -0.21 -7.33 12.77
CA TRP A 154 -0.77 -6.25 11.96
C TRP A 154 0.09 -4.99 11.97
N TRP A 155 0.16 -4.34 10.82
CA TRP A 155 0.74 -3.01 10.67
C TRP A 155 -0.10 -1.99 11.44
N ASN A 156 0.52 -1.06 12.17
CA ASN A 156 -0.18 0.05 12.79
C ASN A 156 -0.56 1.12 11.75
N GLU A 157 -1.59 1.93 12.05
CA GLU A 157 -1.94 3.11 11.24
C GLU A 157 -0.71 4.01 11.08
N ALA A 158 -0.43 4.45 9.86
CA ALA A 158 0.76 5.27 9.54
C ALA A 158 2.12 4.63 9.89
N GLU A 159 2.19 3.31 10.14
CA GLU A 159 3.47 2.62 10.31
C GLU A 159 4.27 2.66 9.01
N LEU A 160 5.52 3.14 9.09
CA LEU A 160 6.48 3.22 8.00
C LEU A 160 7.59 2.20 8.22
N ARG A 161 7.82 1.34 7.24
CA ARG A 161 8.96 0.40 7.22
C ARG A 161 9.78 0.60 5.96
N THR A 162 11.10 0.44 6.06
CA THR A 162 12.02 0.65 4.94
C THR A 162 12.65 -0.66 4.50
N TYR A 163 12.76 -0.85 3.18
CA TYR A 163 13.20 -2.10 2.55
C TYR A 163 14.22 -1.86 1.46
N THR A 164 15.06 -2.87 1.25
CA THR A 164 15.85 -3.05 0.03
C THR A 164 15.38 -4.30 -0.71
N PHE A 165 15.68 -4.40 -2.01
CA PHE A 165 15.46 -5.64 -2.75
C PHE A 165 16.50 -6.69 -2.36
N LYS A 166 16.08 -7.94 -2.20
CA LYS A 166 16.98 -9.08 -2.01
C LYS A 166 17.88 -9.24 -3.24
N GLU A 167 19.15 -9.48 -3.01
CA GLU A 167 20.11 -9.81 -4.06
C GLU A 167 19.72 -11.13 -4.74
N GLU A 168 20.00 -11.25 -6.04
CA GLU A 168 19.82 -12.48 -6.83
C GLU A 168 18.38 -13.02 -6.96
N ASP A 169 17.36 -12.29 -6.49
CA ASP A 169 15.95 -12.62 -6.68
C ASP A 169 15.31 -11.73 -7.77
N ASP A 170 15.56 -12.06 -9.03
CA ASP A 170 14.95 -11.36 -10.16
C ASP A 170 13.54 -11.90 -10.49
N GLU A 171 13.22 -13.13 -10.10
CA GLU A 171 11.93 -13.73 -10.40
C GLU A 171 10.81 -13.19 -9.50
N GLN A 172 11.05 -13.08 -8.19
CA GLN A 172 10.06 -12.62 -7.22
C GLN A 172 10.27 -11.16 -6.79
N SER A 173 11.50 -10.64 -6.95
CA SER A 173 11.87 -9.28 -6.55
C SER A 173 11.54 -8.99 -5.09
N MET A 174 11.75 -9.96 -4.20
CA MET A 174 11.40 -9.86 -2.79
C MET A 174 12.14 -8.74 -2.07
N LEU A 175 11.50 -8.24 -1.02
CA LEU A 175 12.00 -7.18 -0.17
C LEU A 175 12.65 -7.75 1.11
N HIS A 176 13.64 -7.03 1.64
CA HIS A 176 14.29 -7.27 2.91
C HIS A 176 14.19 -5.97 3.74
N GLU A 177 13.57 -6.04 4.92
CA GLU A 177 13.43 -4.85 5.78
C GLU A 177 14.81 -4.43 6.30
N THR A 178 15.13 -3.14 6.26
CA THR A 178 16.45 -2.66 6.70
C THR A 178 16.62 -2.80 8.21
N GLU A 179 17.86 -3.01 8.65
CA GLU A 179 18.20 -3.08 10.08
C GLU A 179 17.80 -1.81 10.85
N GLU A 180 17.89 -0.64 10.21
CA GLU A 180 17.44 0.62 10.80
C GLU A 180 15.93 0.64 11.05
N SER A 181 15.14 0.20 10.07
CA SER A 181 13.68 0.07 10.19
C SER A 181 13.30 -0.88 11.32
N LEU A 182 13.92 -2.08 11.35
CA LEU A 182 13.70 -3.08 12.39
C LEU A 182 14.08 -2.55 13.79
N ALA A 183 15.17 -1.79 13.90
CA ALA A 183 15.58 -1.18 15.16
C ALA A 183 14.62 -0.06 15.61
N GLY A 184 14.04 0.69 14.68
CA GLY A 184 13.02 1.70 14.93
C GLY A 184 11.75 1.09 15.55
N ARG A 185 11.24 0.00 14.96
CA ARG A 185 10.04 -0.71 15.44
C ARG A 185 10.15 -1.18 16.90
N LYS A 186 11.34 -1.57 17.34
CA LYS A 186 11.59 -2.01 18.73
C LYS A 186 11.54 -0.87 19.75
N LYS A 187 11.70 0.39 19.32
CA LYS A 187 11.66 1.57 20.19
C LYS A 187 10.24 2.08 20.40
N GLU A 188 9.37 1.97 19.40
CA GLU A 188 7.96 2.37 19.50
C GLU A 188 7.12 1.40 20.34
N ASN A 189 7.56 0.15 20.47
CA ASN A 189 6.96 -0.86 21.34
C ASN A 189 7.46 -0.83 22.81
N ARG A 190 8.10 0.26 23.24
CA ARG A 190 8.57 0.49 24.63
C ARG A 190 7.92 1.73 25.22
#